data_AF-A0A968NTM0-F1
#
_entry.id   AF-A0A968NTM0-F1
#
_cell.length_a   1.000
_cell.length_b   1.000
_cell.length_c   1.000
_cell.angle_alpha   90.00
_cell.angle_beta   90.00
_cell.angle_gamma   90.00
#
_symmetry.space_group_name_H-M   'P 1'
#
loop_
_entity.id
_entity.type
_entity.pdbx_description
1 polymer ?
#
loop_
_entity_poly.entity_id
_entity_poly.type
_entity_poly.pdbx_seq_one_letter_code
_entity_poly.pdbx_strand_id
1 'polypeptide(L)'
;MFKINFFEIGGHSLLAVRLFTEIEKTFGRILPLSVLLQAPTIEQLAQVLRAGLEPAWSPLVTIQVGNPAKPPLFCIHGGGFNVLVYRPLAINLGSEQPVYGLQAQGLDGKAIRDRMEDIASDYIHADPNPCSAGRSVLFGRFVEWR
;
A
#
# COMPACT_ATOMS: atom_id res chain seq x y z
N MET A 1 -1.77 26.82 -8.69
CA MET A 1 -1.45 26.43 -7.30
C MET A 1 -0.67 25.13 -7.36
N PHE A 2 0.62 25.14 -7.02
CA PHE A 2 1.48 23.94 -7.08
C PHE A 2 1.03 22.94 -6.01
N LYS A 3 0.45 21.81 -6.41
CA LYS A 3 0.18 20.69 -5.52
C LYS A 3 1.42 19.82 -5.45
N ILE A 4 2.30 20.09 -4.48
CA ILE A 4 3.53 19.31 -4.28
C ILE A 4 3.14 17.88 -3.89
N ASN A 5 3.50 16.92 -4.74
CA ASN A 5 3.28 15.50 -4.50
C ASN A 5 4.47 14.90 -3.74
N PHE A 6 4.19 14.17 -2.66
CA PHE A 6 5.18 13.52 -1.81
C PHE A 6 6.20 12.70 -2.60
N PHE A 7 5.77 11.94 -3.61
CA PHE A 7 6.65 11.09 -4.41
C PHE A 7 7.47 11.88 -5.43
N GLU A 8 6.93 12.98 -5.96
CA GLU A 8 7.63 13.82 -6.95
C GLU A 8 8.81 14.58 -6.33
N ILE A 9 8.75 14.85 -5.03
CA ILE A 9 9.85 15.45 -4.27
C ILE A 9 10.83 14.42 -3.67
N GLY A 10 10.78 13.17 -4.14
CA GLY A 10 11.68 12.10 -3.68
C GLY A 10 11.20 11.34 -2.44
N GLY A 11 9.95 11.50 -2.02
CA GLY A 11 9.36 10.73 -0.94
C GLY A 11 9.31 9.23 -1.24
N HIS A 12 9.66 8.42 -0.24
CA HIS A 12 9.69 6.95 -0.32
C HIS A 12 9.22 6.32 1.00
N SER A 13 9.16 4.99 1.07
CA SER A 13 8.56 4.24 2.19
C SER A 13 9.09 4.64 3.58
N LEU A 14 10.42 4.75 3.74
CA LEU A 14 11.01 5.16 5.02
C LEU A 14 10.65 6.60 5.42
N LEU A 15 10.58 7.54 4.47
CA LEU A 15 10.12 8.90 4.74
C LEU A 15 8.62 8.92 5.06
N ALA A 16 7.83 8.05 4.43
CA ALA A 16 6.41 7.89 4.72
C ALA A 16 6.19 7.38 6.15
N VAL A 17 6.94 6.37 6.60
CA VAL A 17 6.91 5.90 7.99
C VAL A 17 7.16 7.07 8.95
N ARG A 18 8.24 7.82 8.74
CA ARG A 18 8.57 8.98 9.59
C ARG A 18 7.46 10.02 9.60
N LEU A 19 6.93 10.40 8.43
CA LEU A 19 5.83 11.35 8.31
C LEU A 19 4.61 10.89 9.11
N PHE A 20 4.24 9.62 8.99
CA PHE A 20 3.03 9.08 9.64
C PHE A 20 3.21 8.93 11.15
N THR A 21 4.42 8.59 11.61
CA THR A 21 4.76 8.65 13.04
C THR A 21 4.62 10.06 13.61
N GLU A 22 5.02 11.11 12.87
CA GLU A 22 4.85 12.49 13.34
C GLU A 22 3.39 12.95 13.30
N ILE A 23 2.60 12.47 12.33
CA ILE A 23 1.15 12.68 12.29
C ILE A 23 0.49 12.05 13.52
N GLU A 24 0.85 10.82 13.87
CA GLU A 24 0.35 10.13 15.06
C GLU A 24 0.70 10.92 16.32
N LYS A 25 1.95 11.34 16.50
CA LYS A 25 2.37 12.12 17.69
C LYS A 25 1.64 13.46 17.80
N THR A 26 1.41 14.14 16.69
CA THR A 26 0.87 15.50 16.67
C THR A 26 -0.66 15.51 16.74
N PHE A 27 -1.32 14.56 16.08
CA PHE A 27 -2.77 14.55 15.92
C PHE A 27 -3.45 13.37 16.63
N GLY A 28 -2.70 12.40 17.15
CA GLY A 28 -3.24 11.19 17.78
C GLY A 28 -3.93 10.24 16.79
N ARG A 29 -3.60 10.32 15.50
CA ARG A 29 -4.25 9.56 14.42
C ARG A 29 -3.30 8.56 13.81
N ILE A 30 -3.71 7.30 13.77
CA ILE A 30 -2.96 6.22 13.13
C ILE A 30 -3.55 6.00 11.74
N LEU A 31 -2.75 6.19 10.70
CA LEU A 31 -3.17 6.03 9.31
C LEU A 31 -2.33 4.95 8.63
N PRO A 32 -2.90 4.14 7.72
CA PRO A 32 -2.10 3.22 6.92
C PRO A 32 -1.26 4.01 5.90
N LEU A 33 0.00 3.63 5.69
CA LEU A 33 0.89 4.30 4.73
C LEU A 33 0.33 4.32 3.29
N SER A 34 -0.51 3.34 2.96
CA SER A 34 -1.21 3.26 1.67
C SER A 34 -2.07 4.49 1.36
N VAL A 35 -2.46 5.29 2.37
CA VAL A 35 -3.14 6.58 2.18
C VAL A 35 -2.35 7.49 1.24
N LEU A 36 -1.01 7.47 1.28
CA LEU A 36 -0.20 8.30 0.37
C LEU A 36 -0.40 7.95 -1.10
N LEU A 37 -0.81 6.73 -1.45
CA LEU A 37 -1.12 6.36 -2.83
C LEU A 37 -2.36 7.09 -3.36
N GLN A 38 -3.34 7.36 -2.48
CA GLN A 38 -4.60 8.03 -2.82
C GLN A 38 -4.55 9.55 -2.56
N ALA A 39 -3.83 9.96 -1.52
CA ALA A 39 -3.70 11.32 -1.03
C ALA A 39 -2.21 11.74 -0.94
N PRO A 40 -1.48 11.81 -2.07
CA PRO A 40 -0.04 12.09 -2.07
C PRO A 40 0.34 13.54 -1.78
N THR A 41 -0.63 14.45 -1.69
CA THR A 41 -0.38 15.88 -1.46
C THR A 41 -0.78 16.30 -0.05
N ILE A 42 -0.18 17.37 0.47
CA ILE A 42 -0.50 17.93 1.80
C ILE A 42 -1.99 18.26 1.92
N GLU A 43 -2.58 18.84 0.87
CA GLU A 43 -4.00 19.20 0.85
C GLU A 43 -4.90 17.96 1.01
N GLN A 44 -4.63 16.91 0.23
CA GLN A 44 -5.40 15.67 0.28
C GLN A 44 -5.20 14.95 1.62
N LEU A 45 -3.96 14.88 2.13
CA LEU A 45 -3.69 14.24 3.42
C LEU A 45 -4.35 15.00 4.58
N ALA A 46 -4.34 16.33 4.54
CA ALA A 46 -5.06 17.16 5.51
C ALA A 46 -6.58 16.96 5.42
N GLN A 47 -7.12 16.72 4.23
CA GLN A 47 -8.53 16.39 4.05
C GLN A 47 -8.87 15.03 4.69
N VAL A 48 -8.02 14.01 4.50
CA VAL A 48 -8.18 12.70 5.17
C VAL A 48 -8.18 12.87 6.69
N LEU A 49 -7.24 13.64 7.24
CA LEU A 49 -7.16 13.89 8.69
C LEU A 49 -8.40 14.62 9.23
N ARG A 50 -8.90 15.63 8.50
CA ARG A 50 -10.09 16.40 8.90
C ARG A 50 -11.39 15.62 8.78
N ALA A 51 -11.50 14.73 7.79
CA ALA A 51 -12.73 13.99 7.53
C ALA A 51 -13.15 13.08 8.69
N GLY A 52 -12.27 12.82 9.65
CA GLY A 52 -12.61 12.05 10.84
C GLY A 52 -12.62 10.53 10.61
N LEU A 53 -12.75 10.11 9.35
CA LEU A 53 -12.80 8.73 8.88
C LEU A 53 -11.37 8.23 8.66
N GLU A 54 -10.87 7.45 9.61
CA GLU A 54 -9.61 6.72 9.42
C GLU A 54 -9.85 5.63 8.37
N PRO A 55 -9.13 5.65 7.24
CA PRO A 55 -9.23 4.59 6.25
C PRO A 55 -8.91 3.25 6.92
N ALA A 56 -9.84 2.30 6.82
CA ALA A 56 -9.62 0.97 7.37
C ALA A 56 -8.35 0.37 6.76
N TRP A 57 -7.49 -0.19 7.61
CA TRP A 57 -6.37 -0.98 7.13
C TRP A 57 -6.89 -2.21 6.37
N SER A 58 -6.30 -2.47 5.21
CA SER A 58 -6.57 -3.63 4.38
C SER A 58 -5.23 -4.22 3.94
N PRO A 59 -5.05 -5.55 3.95
CA PRO A 59 -3.84 -6.15 3.40
C PRO A 59 -3.76 -5.96 1.89
N LEU A 60 -4.89 -5.85 1.18
CA LEU A 60 -4.92 -5.54 -0.26
C LEU A 60 -5.01 -4.03 -0.48
N VAL A 61 -4.08 -3.49 -1.28
CA VAL A 61 -3.97 -2.08 -1.62
C VAL A 61 -3.94 -1.90 -3.13
N THR A 62 -4.82 -1.07 -3.67
CA THR A 62 -4.74 -0.66 -5.08
C THR A 62 -3.62 0.35 -5.27
N ILE A 63 -2.56 -0.04 -5.99
CA ILE A 63 -1.47 0.86 -6.37
C ILE A 63 -1.82 1.54 -7.70
N GLN A 64 -2.37 0.78 -8.64
CA GLN A 64 -2.82 1.26 -9.94
C GLN A 64 -4.04 0.46 -10.38
N VAL A 65 -5.14 1.16 -10.68
CA VAL A 65 -6.42 0.53 -11.07
C VAL A 65 -6.27 -0.24 -12.38
N GLY A 66 -5.69 0.38 -13.40
CA GLY A 66 -5.48 -0.23 -14.72
C GLY A 66 -6.77 -0.57 -15.46
N ASN A 67 -6.61 -1.35 -16.52
CA ASN A 67 -7.69 -1.89 -17.32
C ASN A 67 -8.11 -3.26 -16.76
N PRO A 68 -9.36 -3.46 -16.33
CA PRO A 68 -9.81 -4.71 -15.72
C PRO A 68 -9.76 -5.92 -16.67
N ALA A 69 -9.62 -5.72 -17.98
CA ALA A 69 -9.44 -6.80 -18.94
C ALA A 69 -8.01 -7.36 -18.99
N LYS A 70 -7.03 -6.67 -18.38
CA LYS A 70 -5.64 -7.15 -18.30
C LYS A 70 -5.42 -8.00 -17.05
N PRO A 71 -4.50 -8.99 -17.12
CA PRO A 71 -4.15 -9.77 -15.95
C PRO A 71 -3.55 -8.86 -14.86
N PRO A 72 -4.04 -8.92 -13.62
CA PRO A 72 -3.51 -8.11 -12.54
C PRO A 72 -2.12 -8.59 -12.10
N LEU A 73 -1.27 -7.63 -11.72
CA LEU A 73 0.00 -7.88 -11.05
C LEU A 73 -0.19 -7.68 -9.54
N PHE A 74 0.08 -8.72 -8.76
CA PHE A 74 0.05 -8.66 -7.30
C PHE A 74 1.47 -8.58 -6.74
N CYS A 75 1.74 -7.54 -5.97
CA CYS A 75 3.04 -7.26 -5.39
C CYS A 75 3.06 -7.51 -3.88
N ILE A 76 3.80 -8.51 -3.41
CA ILE A 76 3.90 -8.85 -1.97
C ILE A 76 4.88 -7.92 -1.28
N HIS A 77 4.55 -7.43 -0.09
CA HIS A 77 5.44 -6.60 0.72
C HIS A 77 6.82 -7.25 0.94
N GLY A 78 7.84 -6.39 1.10
CA GLY A 78 9.13 -6.81 1.62
C GLY A 78 9.21 -6.74 3.14
N GLY A 79 10.42 -6.81 3.70
CA GLY A 79 10.65 -6.69 5.16
C GLY A 79 10.25 -5.34 5.78
N GLY A 80 9.85 -4.36 4.96
CA GLY A 80 9.29 -3.10 5.42
C GLY A 80 7.77 -3.10 5.60
N PHE A 81 7.09 -4.24 5.43
CA PHE A 81 5.64 -4.45 5.65
C PHE A 81 4.68 -3.62 4.75
N ASN A 82 5.19 -2.70 3.93
CA ASN A 82 4.43 -1.84 3.04
C ASN A 82 4.72 -2.11 1.56
N VAL A 83 3.88 -1.53 0.69
CA VAL A 83 3.90 -1.75 -0.77
C VAL A 83 4.24 -0.49 -1.58
N LEU A 84 4.59 0.62 -0.91
CA LEU A 84 4.88 1.91 -1.57
C LEU A 84 6.05 1.81 -2.56
N VAL A 85 6.98 0.88 -2.31
CA VAL A 85 8.14 0.60 -3.18
C VAL A 85 7.74 0.20 -4.60
N TYR A 86 6.53 -0.32 -4.80
CA TYR A 86 6.05 -0.77 -6.12
C TYR A 86 5.40 0.35 -6.95
N ARG A 87 5.22 1.56 -6.40
CA ARG A 87 4.65 2.69 -7.15
C ARG A 87 5.46 3.03 -8.43
N PRO A 88 6.80 3.16 -8.39
CA PRO A 88 7.58 3.39 -9.61
C PRO A 88 7.44 2.24 -10.61
N LEU A 89 7.38 0.99 -10.16
CA LEU A 89 7.14 -0.16 -11.02
C LEU A 89 5.79 -0.05 -11.74
N ALA A 90 4.71 0.25 -11.02
CA ALA A 90 3.38 0.39 -11.60
C ALA A 90 3.33 1.48 -12.69
N ILE A 91 3.97 2.63 -12.43
CA ILE A 91 4.07 3.72 -13.42
C ILE A 91 4.80 3.26 -14.69
N ASN A 92 5.91 2.52 -14.54
CA ASN A 92 6.69 2.04 -15.69
C ASN A 92 5.99 0.91 -16.49
N LEU A 93 5.06 0.17 -15.88
CA LEU A 93 4.24 -0.81 -16.59
C LEU A 93 3.14 -0.18 -17.47
N GLY A 94 2.95 1.14 -17.35
CA GLY A 94 1.94 1.91 -18.07
C GLY A 94 0.57 1.87 -17.39
N SER A 95 -0.21 2.94 -17.56
CA SER A 95 -1.46 3.19 -16.80
C SER A 95 -2.54 2.11 -16.96
N GLU A 96 -2.47 1.31 -18.03
CA GLU A 96 -3.43 0.24 -18.33
C GLU A 96 -3.17 -1.03 -17.53
N GLN A 97 -2.00 -1.23 -16.93
CA GLN A 97 -1.69 -2.45 -16.17
C GLN A 97 -2.31 -2.36 -14.76
N PRO A 98 -3.22 -3.27 -14.34
CA PRO A 98 -3.67 -3.31 -12.95
C PRO A 98 -2.53 -3.77 -12.04
N VAL A 99 -2.29 -3.03 -10.96
CA VAL A 99 -1.25 -3.36 -9.96
C VAL A 99 -1.82 -3.21 -8.56
N TYR A 100 -1.75 -4.30 -7.81
CA TYR A 100 -2.20 -4.39 -6.43
C TYR A 100 -1.02 -4.74 -5.53
N GLY A 101 -1.00 -4.20 -4.32
CA GLY A 101 -0.02 -4.53 -3.30
C GLY A 101 -0.66 -5.33 -2.17
N LEU A 102 0.04 -6.36 -1.69
CA LEU A 102 -0.29 -7.09 -0.48
C LEU A 102 0.64 -6.62 0.65
N GLN A 103 0.12 -5.77 1.53
CA GLN A 103 0.84 -5.21 2.68
C GLN A 103 0.61 -6.06 3.94
N ALA A 104 1.63 -6.14 4.79
CA ALA A 104 1.54 -6.87 6.05
C ALA A 104 1.06 -5.98 7.19
N GLN A 105 0.45 -6.62 8.18
CA GLN A 105 0.06 -6.00 9.45
C GLN A 105 1.30 -5.70 10.29
N GLY A 106 1.26 -4.62 11.07
CA GLY A 106 2.35 -4.28 11.99
C GLY A 106 2.81 -2.82 11.95
N LEU A 107 2.48 -2.09 10.88
CA LEU A 107 2.77 -0.65 10.79
C LEU A 107 1.67 0.23 11.40
N ASP A 108 0.53 -0.36 11.72
CA ASP A 108 -0.64 0.28 12.35
C ASP A 108 -0.64 0.12 13.88
N GLY A 109 0.50 -0.22 14.48
CA GLY A 109 0.64 -0.47 15.92
C GLY A 109 0.05 -1.80 16.39
N LYS A 110 -0.54 -2.60 15.49
CA LYS A 110 -1.04 -3.94 15.82
C LYS A 110 0.10 -4.96 15.80
N ALA A 111 -0.14 -6.11 16.45
CA ALA A 111 0.80 -7.21 16.46
C ALA A 111 1.15 -7.67 15.03
N ILE A 112 2.44 -7.91 14.81
CA ILE A 112 2.94 -8.52 13.58
C ILE A 112 2.52 -9.99 13.54
N ARG A 113 2.05 -10.44 12.39
CA ARG A 113 1.86 -11.87 12.11
C ARG A 113 3.23 -12.52 11.94
N ASP A 114 3.51 -13.57 12.70
CA ASP A 114 4.80 -14.28 12.73
C ASP A 114 4.78 -15.61 11.96
N ARG A 115 3.60 -16.08 11.57
CA ARG A 115 3.42 -17.29 10.76
C ARG A 115 3.10 -16.95 9.31
N MET A 116 3.86 -17.55 8.39
CA MET A 116 3.66 -17.35 6.96
C MET A 116 2.28 -17.81 6.50
N GLU A 117 1.73 -18.89 7.08
CA GLU A 117 0.41 -19.39 6.73
C GLU A 117 -0.70 -18.40 7.07
N ASP A 118 -0.57 -17.68 8.20
CA ASP A 118 -1.53 -16.66 8.61
C ASP A 118 -1.46 -15.46 7.66
N ILE A 119 -0.24 -15.03 7.30
CA ILE A 119 -0.04 -13.95 6.33
C ILE A 119 -0.62 -14.31 4.96
N ALA A 120 -0.32 -15.52 4.46
CA ALA A 120 -0.83 -16.00 3.18
C ALA A 120 -2.35 -16.14 3.19
N SER A 121 -2.92 -16.62 4.30
CA SER A 121 -4.37 -16.70 4.49
C SER A 121 -5.00 -15.30 4.44
N ASP A 122 -4.46 -14.33 5.18
CA ASP A 122 -4.95 -12.95 5.16
C ASP A 122 -4.94 -12.36 3.73
N TYR A 123 -3.95 -12.72 2.91
CA TYR A 123 -3.84 -12.24 1.52
C TYR A 123 -4.85 -12.88 0.58
N ILE A 124 -5.06 -14.19 0.69
CA ILE A 124 -6.03 -14.90 -0.12
C ILE A 124 -7.45 -14.42 0.19
N HIS A 125 -7.77 -14.21 1.47
CA HIS A 125 -9.10 -13.75 1.88
C HIS A 125 -9.39 -12.30 1.48
N ALA A 126 -8.34 -11.49 1.33
CA ALA A 126 -8.49 -10.09 0.95
C ALA A 126 -8.61 -9.85 -0.55
N ASP A 127 -8.20 -10.83 -1.37
CA ASP A 127 -8.49 -10.78 -2.81
C ASP A 127 -9.99 -10.97 -3.03
N PRO A 128 -10.72 -9.96 -3.54
CA PRO A 128 -12.14 -10.10 -3.83
C PRO A 128 -12.41 -11.07 -4.99
N ASN A 129 -11.39 -11.47 -5.76
CA ASN A 129 -11.50 -12.38 -6.91
C ASN A 129 -10.42 -13.47 -6.89
N PRO A 130 -10.42 -14.37 -5.87
CA PRO A 130 -9.39 -15.41 -5.72
C PRO A 130 -9.37 -16.41 -6.89
N CYS A 131 -10.43 -16.44 -7.71
CA CYS A 131 -10.58 -17.25 -8.92
C CYS A 131 -10.86 -16.41 -10.17
N SER A 132 -10.27 -15.22 -10.33
CA SER A 132 -10.29 -14.58 -11.66
C SER A 132 -9.65 -15.53 -12.68
N ALA A 133 -10.44 -15.99 -13.65
CA ALA A 133 -10.10 -17.04 -14.61
C ALA A 133 -8.97 -16.68 -15.61
N GLY A 134 -8.18 -15.64 -15.30
CA GLY A 134 -7.00 -15.19 -16.04
C GLY A 134 -5.72 -15.42 -15.22
N ARG A 135 -4.56 -15.48 -15.89
CA ARG A 135 -3.26 -15.63 -15.23
C ARG A 135 -2.95 -14.39 -14.36
N SER A 136 -3.11 -14.48 -13.04
CA SER A 136 -2.54 -13.52 -12.10
C SER A 136 -1.04 -13.74 -11.96
N VAL A 137 -0.25 -12.66 -11.92
CA VAL A 137 1.20 -12.74 -11.68
C VAL A 137 1.50 -12.27 -10.27
N LEU A 138 2.15 -13.13 -9.49
CA LEU A 138 2.65 -12.81 -8.15
C LEU A 138 4.10 -12.32 -8.28
N PHE A 139 4.38 -11.13 -7.78
CA PHE A 139 5.71 -10.52 -7.78
C PHE A 139 6.09 -10.16 -6.35
N GLY A 140 7.23 -10.66 -5.89
CA GLY A 140 7.73 -10.39 -4.55
C GLY A 140 9.18 -9.95 -4.63
N ARG A 141 9.54 -8.93 -3.83
CA ARG A 141 10.95 -8.66 -3.55
C ARG A 141 11.41 -9.67 -2.51
N PHE A 142 12.46 -10.43 -2.82
CA PHE A 142 13.06 -11.37 -1.87
C PHE A 142 13.41 -10.67 -0.57
N VAL A 143 12.94 -11.24 0.52
CA VAL A 143 13.38 -10.96 1.89
C VAL A 143 13.75 -12.33 2.44
N GLU A 144 14.89 -12.44 3.13
CA GLU A 144 15.21 -13.64 3.91
C GLU A 144 14.23 -13.67 5.08
N TRP A 145 13.17 -14.48 4.94
CA TRP A 145 12.21 -14.77 6.00
C TRP A 145 12.82 -15.86 6.87
N ARG A 146 13.41 -15.46 8.00
CA ARG A 146 13.92 -16.37 9.04
C ARG A 146 12.83 -16.72 10.04
#